data_AF-A0AAP2DYM4-F1
#
_entry.id   AF-A0AAP2DYM4-F1
#
_cell.length_a   1.000
_cell.length_b   1.000
_cell.length_c   1.000
_cell.angle_alpha   90.00
_cell.angle_beta   90.00
_cell.angle_gamma   90.00
#
_symmetry.space_group_name_H-M   'P 1'
#
loop_
_entity.id
_entity.type
_entity.pdbx_description
1 polymer ?
#
loop_
_entity_poly.entity_id
_entity_poly.type
_entity_poly.pdbx_seq_one_letter_code
_entity_poly.pdbx_strand_id
1 'polypeptide(L)'
;MALKLFRAVWFLSALVVLADLLYVYASLPETVAIQEAEGAHVQLDREVLFYVMLVLIAVCNVLVYVISRLYPAQETLRAWFHGLVITLNIFFIVALSLVNLFNSQERFDYSRIGFVIYGSVGLVVLWALSWPVIRIFGLSRPK
;
A
#
# COMPACT_ATOMS: atom_id res chain seq x y z
N MET A 1 18.60 15.11 -6.15
CA MET A 1 18.78 13.70 -6.57
C MET A 1 17.72 12.78 -5.98
N ALA A 2 17.58 12.71 -4.65
CA ALA A 2 16.63 11.82 -3.97
C ALA A 2 15.17 11.93 -4.47
N LEU A 3 14.63 13.14 -4.64
CA LEU A 3 13.25 13.33 -5.11
C LEU A 3 12.99 12.71 -6.51
N LYS A 4 13.98 12.73 -7.42
CA LYS A 4 13.84 12.12 -8.75
C LYS A 4 13.76 10.60 -8.65
N LEU A 5 14.59 10.00 -7.78
CA LEU A 5 14.57 8.56 -7.50
C LEU A 5 13.24 8.15 -6.88
N PHE A 6 12.78 8.84 -5.83
CA PHE A 6 11.50 8.56 -5.20
C PHE A 6 10.32 8.68 -6.17
N ARG A 7 10.36 9.64 -7.10
CA ARG A 7 9.34 9.77 -8.15
C ARG A 7 9.34 8.58 -9.12
N ALA A 8 10.52 8.13 -9.55
CA ALA A 8 10.62 6.98 -10.45
C ALA A 8 10.14 5.69 -9.76
N VAL A 9 10.57 5.45 -8.52
CA VAL A 9 10.16 4.27 -7.73
C VAL A 9 8.68 4.32 -7.41
N TRP A 10 8.12 5.50 -7.09
CA TRP A 10 6.69 5.68 -6.89
C TRP A 10 5.88 5.33 -8.14
N PHE A 11 6.30 5.83 -9.30
CA PHE A 11 5.61 5.52 -10.56
C PHE A 11 5.64 4.02 -10.85
N LEU A 12 6.81 3.38 -10.66
CA LEU A 12 6.94 1.94 -10.84
C LEU A 12 6.07 1.16 -9.85
N SER A 13 6.04 1.54 -8.58
CA SER A 13 5.21 0.85 -7.58
C SER A 13 3.72 1.01 -7.85
N ALA A 14 3.30 2.17 -8.38
CA ALA A 14 1.93 2.39 -8.83
C ALA A 14 1.55 1.46 -10.00
N LEU A 15 2.45 1.25 -10.97
CA LEU A 15 2.23 0.30 -12.06
C LEU A 15 2.15 -1.14 -11.55
N VAL A 16 3.03 -1.52 -10.64
CA VAL A 16 3.07 -2.88 -10.07
C VAL A 16 1.78 -3.16 -9.28
N VAL A 17 1.32 -2.26 -8.42
CA VAL A 17 0.08 -2.48 -7.65
C VAL A 17 -1.16 -2.52 -8.55
N LEU A 18 -1.18 -1.76 -9.65
CA LEU A 18 -2.26 -1.84 -10.62
C LEU A 18 -2.26 -3.18 -11.39
N ALA A 19 -1.08 -3.64 -11.80
CA ALA A 19 -0.93 -4.95 -12.44
C ALA A 19 -1.35 -6.08 -11.48
N ASP A 20 -0.94 -6.00 -10.21
CA ASP A 20 -1.33 -6.94 -9.16
C ASP A 20 -2.85 -6.94 -8.93
N LEU A 21 -3.47 -5.76 -8.82
CA LEU A 21 -4.94 -5.64 -8.70
C LEU A 21 -5.67 -6.31 -9.86
N LEU A 22 -5.23 -6.09 -11.10
CA LEU A 22 -5.83 -6.70 -12.29
C LEU A 22 -5.64 -8.22 -12.30
N TYR A 23 -4.45 -8.69 -11.92
CA TYR A 23 -4.14 -10.11 -11.80
C TYR A 23 -5.04 -10.78 -10.76
N VAL A 24 -5.12 -10.21 -9.55
CA VAL A 24 -5.94 -10.72 -8.45
C VAL A 24 -7.43 -10.69 -8.82
N TYR A 25 -7.91 -9.63 -9.47
CA TYR A 25 -9.28 -9.59 -9.98
C TYR A 25 -9.56 -10.71 -10.98
N ALA A 26 -8.62 -11.02 -11.88
CA ALA A 26 -8.80 -12.11 -12.85
C ALA A 26 -8.77 -13.50 -12.20
N SER A 27 -8.09 -13.67 -11.06
CA SER A 27 -7.95 -14.96 -10.38
C SER A 27 -9.04 -15.25 -9.35
N LEU A 28 -9.72 -14.23 -8.84
CA LEU A 28 -10.74 -14.40 -7.79
C LEU A 28 -12.05 -15.02 -8.32
N PRO A 29 -12.76 -15.83 -7.51
CA PRO A 29 -14.12 -16.31 -7.81
C PRO A 29 -15.15 -15.18 -7.74
N GLU A 30 -16.41 -15.43 -8.16
CA GLU A 30 -17.48 -14.41 -8.15
C GLU A 30 -17.71 -13.81 -6.75
N THR A 31 -17.75 -14.67 -5.73
CA THR A 31 -17.90 -14.29 -4.32
C THR A 31 -16.57 -14.48 -3.58
N VAL A 32 -16.10 -13.42 -2.92
CA VAL A 32 -14.85 -13.39 -2.16
C VAL A 32 -15.17 -13.47 -0.67
N ALA A 33 -14.65 -14.47 0.02
CA ALA A 33 -14.65 -14.56 1.47
C ALA A 33 -13.56 -13.64 2.06
N ILE A 34 -13.95 -12.82 3.04
CA ILE A 34 -13.04 -11.90 3.74
C ILE A 34 -12.84 -12.33 5.20
N GLN A 35 -13.84 -13.01 5.76
CA GLN A 35 -13.80 -13.53 7.12
C GLN A 35 -14.57 -14.85 7.21
N GLU A 36 -13.91 -15.84 7.79
CA GLU A 36 -14.54 -17.08 8.26
C GLU A 36 -14.42 -17.09 9.79
N ALA A 37 -15.47 -16.66 10.48
CA ALA A 37 -15.59 -16.78 11.93
C ALA A 37 -16.82 -17.61 12.27
N GLU A 38 -16.78 -18.35 13.38
CA GLU A 38 -17.90 -19.17 13.85
C GLU A 38 -19.18 -18.32 13.97
N GLY A 39 -20.09 -18.47 13.00
CA GLY A 39 -21.39 -17.79 12.95
C GLY A 39 -21.48 -16.54 12.06
N ALA A 40 -20.39 -16.06 11.45
CA ALA A 40 -20.41 -14.92 10.53
C ALA A 40 -19.48 -15.15 9.33
N HIS A 41 -20.08 -15.31 8.14
CA HIS A 41 -19.38 -15.31 6.87
C HIS A 41 -19.59 -13.95 6.21
N VAL A 42 -18.52 -13.14 6.15
CA VAL A 42 -18.54 -11.90 5.37
C VAL A 42 -18.01 -12.23 3.98
N GLN A 43 -18.91 -12.20 3.01
CA GLN A 43 -18.61 -12.37 1.60
C GLN A 43 -18.92 -11.07 0.86
N LEU A 44 -18.07 -10.71 -0.09
CA LEU A 44 -18.31 -9.59 -1.00
C LEU A 44 -18.20 -10.07 -2.44
N ASP A 45 -18.94 -9.42 -3.34
CA ASP A 45 -18.74 -9.62 -4.76
C ASP A 45 -17.35 -9.15 -5.17
N ARG A 46 -16.71 -9.92 -6.05
CA ARG A 46 -15.38 -9.61 -6.58
C ARG A 46 -15.29 -8.21 -7.20
N GLU A 47 -16.37 -7.77 -7.84
CA GLU A 47 -16.47 -6.43 -8.44
C GLU A 47 -16.42 -5.33 -7.38
N VAL A 48 -17.12 -5.53 -6.26
CA VAL A 48 -17.12 -4.58 -5.14
C VAL A 48 -15.72 -4.46 -4.56
N LEU A 49 -15.04 -5.59 -4.30
CA LEU A 49 -13.65 -5.58 -3.83
C LEU A 49 -12.73 -4.83 -4.81
N PHE A 50 -12.85 -5.13 -6.10
CA PHE A 50 -12.04 -4.50 -7.14
C PHE A 50 -12.21 -2.99 -7.17
N TYR A 51 -13.45 -2.49 -7.22
CA TYR A 51 -13.69 -1.06 -7.31
C TYR A 51 -13.30 -0.32 -6.03
N VAL A 52 -13.52 -0.90 -4.85
CA VAL A 52 -13.05 -0.32 -3.59
C VAL A 52 -11.53 -0.19 -3.57
N MET A 53 -10.81 -1.26 -3.93
CA MET A 53 -9.35 -1.25 -3.96
C MET A 53 -8.80 -0.30 -5.03
N LEU A 54 -9.43 -0.25 -6.21
CA LEU A 54 -9.07 0.68 -7.28
C LEU A 54 -9.17 2.13 -6.82
N VAL A 55 -10.28 2.49 -6.15
CA VAL A 55 -10.48 3.84 -5.61
C VAL A 55 -9.44 4.16 -4.54
N LEU A 56 -9.18 3.25 -3.61
CA LEU A 56 -8.17 3.45 -2.55
C LEU A 56 -6.77 3.68 -3.14
N ILE A 57 -6.35 2.81 -4.07
CA ILE A 57 -5.05 2.92 -4.76
C ILE A 57 -4.98 4.25 -5.53
N ALA A 58 -6.03 4.60 -6.29
CA ALA A 58 -6.08 5.82 -7.06
C ALA A 58 -5.96 7.07 -6.16
N VAL A 59 -6.74 7.13 -5.08
CA VAL A 59 -6.70 8.25 -4.13
C VAL A 59 -5.32 8.37 -3.50
N CYS A 60 -4.75 7.28 -2.98
CA CYS A 60 -3.41 7.29 -2.38
C CYS A 60 -2.33 7.80 -3.36
N ASN A 61 -2.38 7.37 -4.62
CA ASN A 61 -1.38 7.77 -5.62
C ASN A 61 -1.60 9.21 -6.12
N VAL A 62 -2.85 9.66 -6.26
CA VAL A 62 -3.15 11.05 -6.65
C VAL A 62 -2.70 12.06 -5.59
N LEU A 63 -2.74 11.70 -4.31
CA LEU A 63 -2.29 12.58 -3.22
C LEU A 63 -0.84 13.05 -3.38
N VAL A 64 0.02 12.30 -4.09
CA VAL A 64 1.40 12.72 -4.39
C VAL A 64 1.43 14.02 -5.17
N TYR A 65 0.52 14.18 -6.14
CA TYR A 65 0.37 15.41 -6.91
C TYR A 65 -0.19 16.55 -6.07
N VAL A 66 -1.18 16.26 -5.21
CA VAL A 66 -1.76 17.23 -4.28
C VAL A 66 -0.69 17.83 -3.37
N ILE A 67 0.08 16.98 -2.69
CA ILE A 67 1.18 17.42 -1.82
C ILE A 67 2.26 18.17 -2.59
N SER A 68 2.60 17.70 -3.80
CA SER A 68 3.58 18.37 -4.65
C SER A 68 3.13 19.77 -5.08
N ARG A 69 1.82 19.98 -5.23
CA ARG A 69 1.22 21.27 -5.60
C ARG A 69 1.10 22.21 -4.41
N LEU A 70 0.72 21.70 -3.23
CA LEU A 70 0.57 22.49 -2.01
C LEU A 70 1.90 22.95 -1.42
N TYR A 71 2.97 22.14 -1.57
CA TYR A 71 4.27 22.42 -0.96
C TYR A 71 5.43 22.43 -1.99
N PRO A 72 5.41 23.34 -2.98
CA PRO A 72 6.37 23.33 -4.09
C PRO A 72 7.82 23.60 -3.64
N ALA A 73 8.03 24.37 -2.56
CA ALA A 73 9.35 24.70 -2.04
C ALA A 73 9.95 23.63 -1.10
N GLN A 74 9.15 22.67 -0.62
CA GLN A 74 9.60 21.69 0.38
C GLN A 74 9.99 20.37 -0.28
N GLU A 75 11.21 20.30 -0.85
CA GLU A 75 11.71 19.09 -1.51
C GLU A 75 11.69 17.86 -0.60
N THR A 76 12.13 18.00 0.65
CA THR A 76 12.22 16.91 1.62
C THR A 76 10.85 16.33 1.97
N LEU A 77 9.83 17.18 2.18
CA LEU A 77 8.46 16.75 2.46
C LEU A 77 7.89 15.97 1.26
N ARG A 78 8.10 16.49 0.05
CA ARG A 78 7.64 15.83 -1.18
C ARG A 78 8.31 14.46 -1.34
N ALA A 79 9.62 14.37 -1.12
CA ALA A 79 10.35 13.10 -1.22
C ALA A 79 9.87 12.08 -0.17
N TRP A 80 9.69 12.52 1.08
CA TRP A 80 9.14 11.68 2.14
C TRP A 80 7.73 11.16 1.79
N PHE A 81 6.86 12.03 1.26
CA PHE A 81 5.49 11.65 0.91
C PHE A 81 5.45 10.65 -0.25
N HIS A 82 6.32 10.79 -1.27
CA HIS A 82 6.48 9.75 -2.30
C HIS A 82 6.88 8.41 -1.66
N GLY A 83 7.82 8.44 -0.71
CA GLY A 83 8.19 7.25 0.07
C GLY A 83 7.01 6.61 0.81
N LEU A 84 6.15 7.42 1.43
CA LEU A 84 4.96 6.93 2.13
C LEU A 84 3.99 6.25 1.17
N VAL A 85 3.77 6.82 -0.01
CA VAL A 85 2.88 6.21 -1.01
C VAL A 85 3.49 4.94 -1.60
N ILE A 86 4.82 4.86 -1.74
CA ILE A 86 5.51 3.60 -2.12
C ILE A 86 5.25 2.51 -1.07
N THR A 87 5.39 2.80 0.22
CA THR A 87 5.16 1.79 1.27
C THR A 87 3.69 1.37 1.33
N LEU A 88 2.75 2.28 1.08
CA LEU A 88 1.33 1.95 0.92
C LEU A 88 1.06 1.06 -0.29
N ASN A 89 1.68 1.32 -1.45
CA ASN A 89 1.55 0.46 -2.64
C ASN A 89 2.05 -0.97 -2.34
N ILE A 90 3.17 -1.11 -1.62
CA ILE A 90 3.68 -2.43 -1.17
C ILE A 90 2.67 -3.11 -0.24
N PHE A 91 2.10 -2.37 0.72
CA PHE A 91 1.06 -2.91 1.60
C PHE A 91 -0.17 -3.38 0.82
N PHE A 92 -0.63 -2.62 -0.17
CA PHE A 92 -1.76 -3.03 -1.01
C PHE A 92 -1.46 -4.32 -1.78
N ILE A 93 -0.26 -4.49 -2.33
CA ILE A 93 0.14 -5.74 -2.99
C ILE A 93 0.06 -6.92 -2.02
N VAL A 94 0.58 -6.76 -0.80
CA VAL A 94 0.52 -7.81 0.22
C VAL A 94 -0.91 -8.12 0.63
N ALA A 95 -1.75 -7.10 0.80
CA ALA A 95 -3.16 -7.25 1.16
C ALA A 95 -3.96 -7.97 0.05
N LEU A 96 -3.78 -7.58 -1.21
CA LEU A 96 -4.41 -8.23 -2.36
C LEU A 96 -3.96 -9.68 -2.52
N SER A 97 -2.66 -9.94 -2.35
CA SER A 97 -2.10 -11.29 -2.36
C SER A 97 -2.70 -12.17 -1.26
N LEU A 98 -2.91 -11.61 -0.05
CA LEU A 98 -3.56 -12.34 1.05
C LEU A 98 -5.00 -12.69 0.73
N VAL A 99 -5.78 -11.75 0.18
CA VAL A 99 -7.17 -12.01 -0.24
C VAL A 99 -7.22 -13.10 -1.30
N ASN A 100 -6.33 -13.04 -2.30
CA ASN A 100 -6.23 -14.07 -3.33
C ASN A 100 -5.90 -15.45 -2.73
N LEU A 101 -4.95 -15.50 -1.80
CA LEU A 101 -4.54 -16.74 -1.15
C LEU A 101 -5.64 -17.35 -0.28
N PHE A 102 -6.38 -16.52 0.42
CA PHE A 102 -7.51 -16.95 1.26
C PHE A 102 -8.67 -17.50 0.44
N ASN A 103 -8.83 -17.01 -0.80
CA ASN A 103 -9.87 -17.44 -1.73
C ASN A 103 -9.39 -18.46 -2.77
N SER A 104 -8.15 -18.93 -2.65
CA SER A 104 -7.61 -19.98 -3.51
C SER A 104 -8.10 -21.35 -3.05
N GLN A 105 -8.32 -22.27 -4.00
CA GLN A 105 -8.66 -23.66 -3.71
C GLN A 105 -7.45 -24.49 -3.23
N GLU A 106 -6.26 -23.89 -3.21
CA GLU A 106 -5.03 -24.54 -2.77
C GLU A 106 -4.86 -24.45 -1.24
N ARG A 107 -4.37 -25.54 -0.63
CA ARG A 107 -4.09 -25.58 0.82
C ARG A 107 -2.75 -24.93 1.11
N PHE A 108 -2.76 -23.66 1.50
CA PHE A 108 -1.56 -22.94 1.92
C PHE A 108 -1.28 -23.08 3.42
N ASP A 109 0.01 -23.11 3.77
CA ASP A 109 0.47 -23.02 5.15
C ASP A 109 0.58 -21.55 5.57
N TYR A 110 -0.44 -21.06 6.27
CA TYR A 110 -0.51 -19.67 6.73
C TYR A 110 0.47 -19.33 7.86
N SER A 111 1.16 -20.31 8.47
CA SER A 111 2.08 -20.08 9.60
C SER A 111 3.26 -19.18 9.25
N ARG A 112 3.62 -19.09 7.97
CA ARG A 112 4.79 -18.33 7.49
C ARG A 112 4.46 -16.95 6.92
N ILE A 113 3.17 -16.67 6.70
CA ILE A 113 2.71 -15.46 6.01
C ILE A 113 2.68 -14.25 6.94
N GLY A 114 2.53 -14.49 8.25
CA GLY A 114 2.49 -13.44 9.26
C GLY A 114 3.66 -12.46 9.15
N PHE A 115 4.86 -12.94 8.85
CA PHE A 115 6.03 -12.06 8.68
C PHE A 115 5.84 -11.03 7.56
N VAL A 116 5.28 -11.43 6.41
CA VAL A 116 5.06 -10.52 5.27
C VAL A 116 3.96 -9.52 5.60
N ILE A 117 2.88 -9.96 6.26
CA ILE A 117 1.77 -9.10 6.68
C ILE A 117 2.27 -8.06 7.69
N TYR A 118 2.82 -8.49 8.82
CA TYR A 118 3.31 -7.59 9.87
C TYR A 118 4.47 -6.73 9.38
N GLY A 119 5.33 -7.26 8.51
CA GLY A 119 6.41 -6.52 7.87
C GLY A 119 5.90 -5.37 7.00
N SER A 120 4.87 -5.60 6.19
CA SER A 120 4.27 -4.55 5.35
C SER A 120 3.60 -3.44 6.16
N VAL A 121 2.86 -3.80 7.22
CA VAL A 121 2.25 -2.82 8.15
C VAL A 121 3.33 -2.05 8.89
N GLY A 122 4.34 -2.75 9.42
CA GLY A 122 5.49 -2.16 10.09
C GLY A 122 6.23 -1.17 9.19
N LEU A 123 6.42 -1.51 7.91
CA LEU A 123 7.05 -0.63 6.93
C LEU A 123 6.28 0.69 6.76
N VAL A 124 4.95 0.62 6.65
CA VAL A 124 4.10 1.82 6.55
C VAL A 124 4.21 2.67 7.81
N VAL A 125 4.09 2.05 8.99
CA VAL A 125 4.15 2.75 10.29
C VAL A 125 5.52 3.40 10.50
N LEU A 126 6.61 2.65 10.30
CA LEU A 126 7.97 3.16 10.46
C LEU A 126 8.24 4.32 9.50
N TRP A 127 7.77 4.22 8.25
CA TRP A 127 7.94 5.30 7.29
C TRP A 127 7.11 6.54 7.65
N ALA A 128 5.87 6.35 8.11
CA ALA A 128 5.03 7.43 8.58
C ALA A 128 5.67 8.17 9.77
N LEU A 129 6.24 7.43 10.72
CA LEU A 129 6.94 7.98 11.89
C LEU A 129 8.29 8.62 11.54
N SER A 130 8.89 8.31 10.39
CA SER A 130 10.17 8.91 10.00
C SER A 130 10.06 10.45 9.84
N TRP A 131 8.92 10.99 9.42
CA TRP A 131 8.76 12.44 9.26
C TRP A 131 8.86 13.24 10.57
N PRO A 132 8.06 12.96 11.62
CA PRO A 132 8.18 13.67 12.88
C PRO A 132 9.60 13.51 13.48
N VAL A 133 10.21 12.34 13.35
CA VAL A 133 11.60 12.08 13.79
C VAL A 133 12.57 13.01 13.04
N ILE A 134 12.50 13.07 11.71
CA ILE A 134 13.34 13.97 10.89
C ILE A 134 13.13 15.43 11.30
N ARG A 135 11.90 15.84 11.60
CA ARG A 135 11.60 17.22 12.02
C ARG A 135 12.20 17.55 13.38
N ILE A 136 12.09 16.65 14.36
CA ILE A 136 12.61 16.86 15.72
C ILE A 136 14.14 16.92 15.70
N PHE A 137 14.82 15.93 15.09
CA PHE A 137 16.27 15.86 15.08
C PHE A 137 16.94 16.77 14.03
N GLY A 138 16.23 17.13 12.97
CA GLY A 138 16.71 18.05 11.94
C GLY A 138 16.76 19.52 12.39
N LEU A 139 15.96 19.91 13.40
CA LEU A 139 16.01 21.24 14.01
C LEU A 139 17.26 21.44 14.89
N SER A 140 17.92 20.36 15.33
CA SER A 140 19.05 20.41 16.28
C SER A 140 20.42 20.63 15.63
N ARG A 141 20.50 20.72 14.30
CA ARG A 141 21.75 21.07 13.61
C ARG A 141 21.75 22.58 13.28
N PRO A 142 22.55 23.40 13.99
CA PRO A 142 22.77 24.78 13.57
C PRO A 142 23.40 24.78 12.17
N LYS A 143 22.96 25.73 11.33
CA LYS A 143 23.53 25.99 10.02
C LYS A 143 24.99 26.43 10.12
#